data_AF-A0A536ESG1-F1
#
_entry.id   AF-A0A536ESG1-F1
#
_cell.length_a   1.000
_cell.length_b   1.000
_cell.length_c   1.000
_cell.angle_alpha   90.00
_cell.angle_beta   90.00
_cell.angle_gamma   90.00
#
_symmetry.space_group_name_H-M   'P 1'
#
loop_
_entity.id
_entity.type
_entity.pdbx_description
1 polymer ?
#
loop_
_entity_poly.entity_id
_entity_poly.type
_entity_poly.pdbx_seq_one_letter_code
_entity_poly.pdbx_strand_id
1 'polypeptide(L)' 'MGIRFLKQNELPTDAASHEFVGEQHGGVGACVIFVDVAPGEGPRLHRHPYVEILIVVEGTATFDDGQSKRQVK' A
#
# COMPACT_ATOMS: atom_id res chain seq x y z
N MET A 1 -16.37 -19.05 -9.57
CA MET A 1 -16.09 -17.99 -8.59
C MET A 1 -16.88 -16.75 -9.00
N GLY A 2 -17.61 -16.12 -8.07
CA GLY A 2 -18.28 -14.83 -8.35
C GLY A 2 -17.31 -13.66 -8.17
N ILE A 3 -17.63 -12.53 -8.80
CA ILE A 3 -16.92 -11.26 -8.57
C ILE A 3 -17.18 -10.82 -7.12
N ARG A 4 -16.15 -10.35 -6.42
CA ARG A 4 -16.24 -9.78 -5.08
C ARG A 4 -15.88 -8.30 -5.12
N PHE A 5 -16.63 -7.50 -4.37
CA PHE A 5 -16.42 -6.06 -4.23
C PHE A 5 -16.03 -5.77 -2.79
N LEU A 6 -15.02 -4.94 -2.61
CA LEU A 6 -14.54 -4.47 -1.31
C LEU A 6 -14.41 -2.97 -1.38
N LYS A 7 -14.78 -2.25 -0.32
CA LYS A 7 -14.52 -0.82 -0.20
C LYS A 7 -13.32 -0.60 0.71
N GLN A 8 -12.50 0.39 0.39
CA GLN A 8 -11.33 0.75 1.19
C GLN A 8 -11.69 0.98 2.67
N ASN A 9 -12.76 1.73 2.93
CA ASN A 9 -13.22 2.05 4.29
C ASN A 9 -13.86 0.86 5.05
N GLU A 10 -14.04 -0.28 4.40
CA GLU A 10 -14.49 -1.53 5.01
C GLU A 10 -13.33 -2.47 5.37
N LEU A 11 -12.10 -2.14 4.93
CA LEU A 11 -10.90 -2.92 5.23
C LEU A 11 -10.32 -2.57 6.62
N PRO A 12 -9.69 -3.52 7.31
CA PRO A 12 -8.98 -3.27 8.55
C PRO A 12 -7.97 -2.12 8.40
N THR A 13 -7.86 -1.30 9.46
CA THR A 13 -6.92 -0.19 9.51
C THR A 13 -5.71 -0.59 10.35
N ASP A 14 -4.50 -0.39 9.83
CA ASP A 14 -3.26 -0.43 10.59
C ASP A 14 -2.41 0.81 10.30
N ALA A 15 -1.84 1.42 11.34
CA ALA A 15 -0.85 2.49 11.27
C ALA A 15 -1.11 3.58 10.19
N ALA A 16 -2.36 4.07 10.11
CA ALA A 16 -2.84 5.07 9.13
C ALA A 16 -3.04 4.58 7.68
N SER A 17 -3.25 3.28 7.48
CA SER A 17 -3.57 2.69 6.17
C SER A 17 -4.71 1.67 6.27
N HIS A 18 -5.42 1.45 5.17
CA HIS A 18 -6.38 0.34 5.04
C HIS A 18 -5.75 -0.80 4.25
N GLU A 19 -5.88 -2.04 4.72
CA GLU A 19 -5.17 -3.18 4.12
C GLU A 19 -6.09 -4.30 3.65
N PHE A 20 -5.86 -4.76 2.43
CA PHE A 20 -6.39 -6.02 1.90
C PHE A 20 -5.29 -7.07 1.94
N VAL A 21 -5.41 -8.05 2.84
CA VAL A 21 -4.48 -9.18 2.93
C VAL A 21 -5.05 -10.37 2.17
N GLY A 22 -4.63 -10.58 0.92
CA GLY A 22 -5.28 -11.53 0.02
C GLY A 22 -5.37 -12.97 0.54
N GLU A 23 -4.43 -13.41 1.38
CA GLU A 23 -4.49 -14.73 2.04
C GLU A 23 -5.79 -14.89 2.85
N GLN A 24 -6.23 -13.84 3.55
CA GLN A 24 -7.46 -13.80 4.32
C GLN A 24 -8.72 -13.76 3.44
N HIS A 25 -8.56 -13.54 2.13
CA HIS A 25 -9.65 -13.39 1.16
C HIS A 25 -9.68 -14.53 0.12
N GLY A 26 -9.41 -15.76 0.56
CA GLY A 26 -9.46 -16.96 -0.27
C GLY A 26 -8.15 -17.23 -1.00
N GLY A 27 -7.01 -16.95 -0.35
CA GLY A 27 -5.69 -17.27 -0.87
C GLY A 27 -5.27 -16.42 -2.06
N VAL A 28 -5.74 -15.17 -2.15
CA VAL A 28 -5.29 -14.24 -3.19
C VAL A 28 -3.83 -13.89 -2.91
N GLY A 29 -2.94 -14.17 -3.85
CA GLY A 29 -1.48 -13.97 -3.70
C GLY A 29 -1.02 -12.51 -3.79
N ALA A 30 -1.81 -11.56 -3.30
CA ALA A 30 -1.49 -10.13 -3.32
C ALA A 30 -1.99 -9.44 -2.05
N CYS A 31 -1.23 -8.44 -1.60
CA CYS A 31 -1.67 -7.47 -0.61
C CYS A 31 -1.89 -6.12 -1.29
N VAL A 32 -2.93 -5.37 -0.89
CA VAL A 32 -3.15 -4.00 -1.33
C VAL A 32 -3.24 -3.11 -0.10
N ILE A 33 -2.37 -2.11 -0.02
CA ILE A 33 -2.29 -1.18 1.12
C ILE A 33 -2.70 0.20 0.60
N PHE A 34 -3.76 0.75 1.16
CA PHE A 34 -4.21 2.10 0.88
C PHE A 34 -3.57 3.05 1.88
N VAL A 35 -2.57 3.78 1.43
CA VAL A 35 -1.82 4.74 2.25
C VAL A 35 -2.37 6.15 2.00
N ASP A 36 -2.96 6.75 3.03
CA ASP A 36 -3.39 8.15 3.03
C ASP A 36 -2.81 8.84 4.27
N VAL A 37 -1.74 9.61 4.05
CA VAL A 37 -0.94 10.19 5.12
C VAL A 37 -0.59 11.64 4.82
N ALA A 38 -0.41 12.42 5.89
CA ALA A 38 -0.03 13.83 5.78
C ALA A 38 1.38 14.01 5.19
N PRO A 39 1.70 15.18 4.61
CA PRO A 39 3.06 15.44 4.12
C PRO A 39 4.12 15.25 5.22
N GLY A 40 5.15 14.45 4.91
CA GLY A 40 6.23 14.12 5.85
C GLY A 40 6.01 12.83 6.64
N GLU A 41 4.81 12.24 6.58
CA GLU A 41 4.49 10.94 7.16
C GLU A 41 4.76 9.80 6.16
N GLY A 42 4.85 8.57 6.69
CA GLY A 42 5.07 7.36 5.91
C GLY A 42 5.91 6.31 6.64
N PRO A 43 6.06 5.10 6.08
CA PRO A 43 6.87 4.07 6.70
C PRO A 43 8.35 4.46 6.74
N ARG A 44 9.06 3.99 7.76
CA ARG A 44 10.53 4.05 7.76
C ARG A 44 11.08 3.18 6.63
N LEU A 45 12.26 3.54 6.10
CA LEU A 45 12.95 2.72 5.10
C LEU A 45 13.14 1.28 5.61
N HIS A 46 12.65 0.30 4.85
CA HIS A 46 12.70 -1.12 5.19
C HIS A 46 12.79 -1.98 3.92
N ARG A 47 12.91 -3.31 4.09
CA ARG A 47 13.02 -4.28 2.99
C ARG A 47 12.17 -5.51 3.27
N HIS A 48 11.65 -6.10 2.20
CA HIS A 48 10.88 -7.35 2.21
C HIS A 48 11.42 -8.35 1.19
N PRO A 49 11.15 -9.66 1.33
CA PRO A 49 11.56 -10.69 0.38
C PRO A 49 10.64 -10.80 -0.85
N TYR A 50 9.82 -9.78 -1.12
CA TYR A 50 8.87 -9.73 -2.22
C TYR A 50 8.92 -8.37 -2.93
N VAL A 51 8.43 -8.34 -4.17
CA VAL A 51 8.31 -7.10 -4.96
C VAL A 51 7.12 -6.30 -4.46
N GLU A 52 7.31 -4.99 -4.31
CA GLU A 52 6.25 -4.04 -4.02
C GLU A 52 6.04 -3.11 -5.22
N ILE A 53 4.78 -2.83 -5.54
CA ILE A 53 4.39 -1.88 -6.59
C ILE A 53 3.67 -0.72 -5.89
N LEU A 54 4.23 0.47 -6.02
CA LEU A 54 3.68 1.69 -5.44
C LEU A 54 3.01 2.50 -6.54
N ILE A 55 1.74 2.86 -6.33
CA ILE A 55 0.93 3.61 -7.29
C ILE A 55 0.45 4.88 -6.60
N VAL A 56 0.81 6.05 -7.15
CA VAL A 56 0.26 7.33 -6.69
C VAL A 56 -1.11 7.51 -7.33
N VAL A 57 -2.16 7.47 -6.51
CA VAL A 57 -3.55 7.69 -6.95
C VAL A 57 -3.87 9.19 -6.98
N GLU A 58 -3.41 9.91 -5.97
CA GLU A 58 -3.54 11.36 -5.85
C GLU A 58 -2.36 11.97 -5.09
N GLY A 59 -2.14 13.27 -5.27
CA GLY A 59 -1.10 14.01 -4.55
C GLY A 59 0.29 13.85 -5.14
N THR A 60 1.30 13.72 -4.28
CA THR A 60 2.72 13.58 -4.67
C THR A 60 3.47 12.87 -3.56
N ALA A 61 4.24 11.84 -3.92
CA ALA A 61 5.05 11.06 -2.98
C ALA A 61 6.53 11.07 -3.39
N THR A 62 7.43 10.95 -2.40
CA THR A 62 8.85 10.71 -2.64
C THR A 62 9.19 9.29 -2.22
N PHE A 63 9.68 8.49 -3.16
CA PHE A 63 10.12 7.12 -2.93
C PHE A 63 11.64 7.06 -2.75
N ASP A 64 12.09 6.31 -1.76
CA ASP A 64 13.49 6.08 -1.39
C ASP A 64 13.73 4.57 -1.29
N ASP A 65 14.63 4.03 -2.12
CA ASP A 65 15.03 2.61 -2.11
C ASP A 65 16.32 2.36 -1.31
N GLY A 66 16.86 3.41 -0.66
CA GLY A 66 18.13 3.43 0.06
C GLY A 66 19.35 3.67 -0.83
N GLN A 67 19.19 3.76 -2.15
CA GLN A 67 20.24 4.10 -3.11
C GLN A 67 19.91 5.37 -3.90
N SER A 68 18.63 5.59 -4.18
CA SER A 68 18.10 6.66 -4.99
C SER A 68 16.78 7.18 -4.44
N LYS A 69 16.48 8.45 -4.77
CA LYS A 69 15.22 9.10 -4.42
C LYS A 69 14.53 9.62 -5.66
N ARG A 70 13.22 9.41 -5.74
CA ARG A 70 12.40 9.93 -6.84
C ARG A 70 11.06 10.43 -6.33
N GLN A 71 10.70 11.63 -6.75
CA GLN A 71 9.35 12.15 -6.57
C GLN A 71 8.45 11.70 -7.73
N VAL A 72 7.22 11.28 -7.39
CA VAL A 72 6.18 10.84 -8.33
C VAL A 72 4.88 11.55 -7.99
N LYS A 73 4.12 11.92 -9.02
CA LYS A 73 2.82 12.59 -8.94
C LYS A 73 1.77 11.73 -9.60
#